data_AF-A0A9N7MJL4-F1
#
_entry.id   AF-A0A9N7MJL4-F1
#
_cell.length_a   1.000
_cell.length_b   1.000
_cell.length_c   1.000
_cell.angle_alpha   90.00
_cell.angle_beta   90.00
_cell.angle_gamma   90.00
#
_symmetry.space_group_name_H-M   'P 1'
#
loop_
_entity.id
_entity.type
_entity.pdbx_description
1 polymer ?
#
loop_
_entity_poly.entity_id
_entity_poly.type
_entity_poly.pdbx_seq_one_letter_code
_entity_poly.pdbx_strand_id
1 'polypeptide(L)'
;MAKDAIALIDHLGWEKAHVFGHSMGGMIACKFAAMVPERVLSLALLNVTGGGYECIPKLDRQTLSIAMRFLKARTPEQRAAIDLDTHYSQEYLEELVGQKTRRSILYQEYVKGISSTGMQSSYGFDGQINACWTHKMSHTELESIRVAGFPVSVIHGRHDVIAQMCHAKQLAEKLYPCARMVELNGGHLVSHERTEEVNRALIELIKASQSMVKLHDWTNLSNKSNGSKSTRISLWKAVSSSFIVESVQKLHIFLVYLFGLFVFAFEHLRRCVRRLNPVRVGSALS
;
A
#
# COMPACT_ATOMS: atom_id res chain seq x y z
N MET A 1 -7.89 -14.13 -0.24
CA MET A 1 -8.37 -12.80 -0.66
C MET A 1 -8.65 -12.70 -2.15
N ALA A 2 -7.66 -12.79 -3.05
CA ALA A 2 -7.95 -12.72 -4.51
C ALA A 2 -8.88 -13.85 -4.99
N LYS A 3 -8.63 -15.09 -4.54
CA LYS A 3 -9.54 -16.24 -4.78
C LYS A 3 -10.95 -16.01 -4.24
N ASP A 4 -11.09 -15.30 -3.12
CA ASP A 4 -12.40 -15.02 -2.52
C ASP A 4 -13.18 -14.03 -3.39
N ALA A 5 -12.49 -13.03 -3.98
CA ALA A 5 -13.10 -12.12 -4.95
C ALA A 5 -13.51 -12.83 -6.25
N ILE A 6 -12.72 -13.80 -6.72
CA ILE A 6 -13.09 -14.65 -7.87
C ILE A 6 -14.36 -15.44 -7.54
N ALA A 7 -14.39 -16.14 -6.41
CA ALA A 7 -15.56 -16.89 -5.97
C ALA A 7 -16.80 -16.01 -5.82
N LEU A 8 -16.64 -14.76 -5.37
CA LEU A 8 -17.74 -13.80 -5.27
C LEU A 8 -18.30 -13.43 -6.65
N ILE A 9 -17.45 -13.09 -7.64
CA ILE A 9 -17.96 -12.75 -8.97
C ILE A 9 -18.58 -13.95 -9.68
N ASP A 10 -18.10 -15.16 -9.41
CA ASP A 10 -18.72 -16.39 -9.90
C ASP A 10 -20.10 -16.61 -9.27
N HIS A 11 -20.24 -16.39 -7.95
CA HIS A 11 -21.52 -16.46 -7.26
C HIS A 11 -22.53 -15.43 -7.79
N LEU A 12 -22.07 -14.22 -8.13
CA LEU A 12 -22.90 -13.15 -8.68
C LEU A 12 -23.18 -13.32 -10.19
N GLY A 13 -22.56 -14.30 -10.86
CA GLY A 13 -22.71 -14.52 -12.30
C GLY A 13 -22.07 -13.43 -13.17
N TRP A 14 -21.08 -12.69 -12.64
CA TRP A 14 -20.42 -11.62 -13.40
C TRP A 14 -19.28 -12.18 -14.25
N GLU A 15 -19.46 -12.16 -15.58
CA GLU A 15 -18.44 -12.67 -16.51
C GLU A 15 -17.20 -11.77 -16.61
N LYS A 16 -17.35 -10.45 -16.54
CA LYS A 16 -16.21 -9.53 -16.56
C LYS A 16 -16.47 -8.33 -15.66
N ALA A 17 -15.42 -7.74 -15.11
CA ALA A 17 -15.54 -6.58 -14.23
C ALA A 17 -14.42 -5.55 -14.45
N HIS A 18 -14.73 -4.29 -14.18
CA HIS A 18 -13.72 -3.28 -13.86
C HIS A 18 -13.27 -3.52 -12.41
N VAL A 19 -11.98 -3.74 -12.20
CA VAL A 19 -11.44 -4.09 -10.89
C VAL A 19 -10.73 -2.88 -10.30
N PHE A 20 -11.07 -2.55 -9.07
CA PHE A 20 -10.47 -1.45 -8.32
C PHE A 20 -9.95 -1.96 -6.98
N GLY A 21 -8.75 -1.52 -6.59
CA GLY A 21 -8.18 -1.83 -5.29
C GLY A 21 -7.40 -0.66 -4.72
N HIS A 22 -7.65 -0.34 -3.45
CA HIS A 22 -6.91 0.66 -2.68
C HIS A 22 -5.96 -0.01 -1.68
N SER A 23 -4.71 0.45 -1.62
CA SER A 23 -3.69 -0.05 -0.69
C SER A 23 -3.50 -1.57 -0.79
N MET A 24 -3.69 -2.34 0.29
CA MET A 24 -3.69 -3.81 0.27
C MET A 24 -4.73 -4.38 -0.72
N GLY A 25 -5.85 -3.68 -0.92
CA GLY A 25 -6.83 -4.00 -1.96
C GLY A 25 -6.25 -3.96 -3.37
N GLY A 26 -5.31 -3.06 -3.64
CA GLY A 26 -4.58 -3.00 -4.92
C GLY A 26 -3.69 -4.23 -5.13
N MET A 27 -3.03 -4.72 -4.08
CA MET A 27 -2.25 -5.97 -4.12
C MET A 27 -3.14 -7.18 -4.42
N ILE A 28 -4.34 -7.22 -3.83
CA ILE A 28 -5.34 -8.25 -4.09
C ILE A 28 -5.85 -8.14 -5.52
N ALA A 29 -6.11 -6.93 -6.01
CA ALA A 29 -6.57 -6.67 -7.37
C ALA A 29 -5.52 -7.08 -8.42
N CYS A 30 -4.22 -6.85 -8.16
CA CYS A 30 -3.14 -7.37 -9.01
C CYS A 30 -3.15 -8.90 -9.10
N LYS A 31 -3.32 -9.60 -7.97
CA LYS A 31 -3.44 -11.06 -7.96
C LYS A 31 -4.68 -11.54 -8.69
N PHE A 32 -5.82 -10.91 -8.45
CA PHE A 32 -7.07 -11.19 -9.17
C PHE A 32 -6.85 -11.09 -10.68
N ALA A 33 -6.27 -9.98 -11.14
CA ALA A 33 -6.05 -9.71 -12.55
C ALA A 33 -5.01 -10.65 -13.19
N ALA A 34 -4.01 -11.11 -12.45
CA ALA A 34 -3.05 -12.09 -12.94
C ALA A 34 -3.63 -13.52 -13.02
N MET A 35 -4.58 -13.85 -12.14
CA MET A 35 -5.19 -15.18 -12.05
C MET A 35 -6.31 -15.41 -13.07
N VAL A 36 -7.11 -14.38 -13.35
CA VAL A 36 -8.26 -14.44 -14.29
C VAL A 36 -8.26 -13.23 -15.23
N PRO A 37 -7.18 -13.01 -16.01
CA PRO A 37 -7.02 -11.82 -16.84
C PRO A 37 -8.17 -11.60 -17.84
N GLU A 38 -8.75 -12.68 -18.36
CA GLU A 38 -9.88 -12.66 -19.29
C GLU A 38 -11.18 -12.11 -18.69
N ARG A 39 -11.27 -12.07 -17.35
CA ARG A 39 -12.40 -11.54 -16.57
C ARG A 39 -12.23 -10.06 -16.22
N VAL A 40 -11.12 -9.42 -16.61
CA VAL A 40 -10.82 -8.01 -16.27
C VAL A 40 -11.03 -7.10 -17.47
N LEU A 41 -11.87 -6.09 -17.32
CA LEU A 41 -12.08 -5.03 -18.32
C LEU A 41 -11.05 -3.91 -18.17
N SER A 42 -10.73 -3.53 -16.93
CA SER A 42 -9.72 -2.54 -16.59
C SER A 42 -9.30 -2.69 -15.14
N LEU A 43 -8.11 -2.20 -14.78
CA LEU A 43 -7.58 -2.29 -13.42
C LEU A 43 -7.21 -0.91 -12.87
N ALA A 44 -7.79 -0.51 -11.74
CA ALA A 44 -7.43 0.70 -11.00
C ALA A 44 -6.72 0.33 -9.69
N LEU A 45 -5.52 0.88 -9.50
CA LEU A 45 -4.69 0.64 -8.33
C LEU A 45 -4.44 1.96 -7.61
N LEU A 46 -5.02 2.12 -6.42
CA LEU A 46 -4.92 3.36 -5.64
C LEU A 46 -3.98 3.19 -4.46
N ASN A 47 -3.07 4.15 -4.26
CA ASN A 47 -2.20 4.22 -3.08
C ASN A 47 -1.53 2.87 -2.75
N VAL A 48 -0.99 2.20 -3.78
CA VAL A 48 -0.51 0.81 -3.73
C VAL A 48 1.01 0.72 -3.71
N THR A 49 1.56 -0.36 -3.17
CA THR A 49 2.97 -0.77 -3.35
C THR A 49 3.04 -2.19 -3.93
N GLY A 50 4.22 -2.64 -4.36
CA GLY A 50 4.45 -4.01 -4.83
C GLY A 50 4.49 -5.07 -3.72
N GLY A 51 4.27 -4.69 -2.45
CA GLY A 51 4.35 -5.57 -1.29
C GLY A 51 5.77 -5.84 -0.79
N GLY A 52 5.90 -6.69 0.22
CA GLY A 52 7.20 -7.09 0.74
C GLY A 52 7.99 -5.95 1.35
N TYR A 53 9.27 -5.84 0.99
CA TYR A 53 10.16 -4.79 1.49
C TYR A 53 9.69 -3.38 1.09
N GLU A 54 8.86 -3.25 0.05
CA GLU A 54 8.27 -1.97 -0.37
C GLU A 54 7.21 -1.46 0.62
N CYS A 55 6.81 -2.29 1.59
CA CYS A 55 5.96 -1.89 2.72
C CYS A 55 6.77 -1.33 3.90
N ILE A 56 8.10 -1.33 3.84
CA ILE A 56 8.93 -0.73 4.88
C ILE A 56 8.72 0.79 4.82
N PRO A 57 8.24 1.43 5.90
CA PRO A 57 8.04 2.86 5.89
C PRO A 57 9.37 3.61 5.74
N LYS A 58 9.31 4.83 5.19
CA LYS A 58 10.48 5.68 5.08
C LYS A 58 11.10 5.94 6.45
N LEU A 59 12.43 5.80 6.57
CA LEU A 59 13.14 6.13 7.80
C LEU A 59 13.34 7.65 7.93
N ASP A 60 12.26 8.35 8.27
CA ASP A 60 12.29 9.78 8.59
C ASP A 60 11.59 10.12 9.92
N ARG A 61 11.83 11.33 10.42
CA ARG A 61 11.34 11.76 11.73
C ARG A 61 9.82 11.65 11.85
N GLN A 62 9.09 11.98 10.78
CA GLN A 62 7.63 11.93 10.76
C GLN A 62 7.14 10.49 10.90
N THR A 63 7.67 9.59 10.09
CA THR A 63 7.29 8.17 10.07
C THR A 63 7.64 7.47 11.38
N LEU A 64 8.82 7.76 11.95
CA LEU A 64 9.21 7.25 13.27
C LEU A 64 8.28 7.77 14.38
N SER A 65 7.89 9.04 14.32
CA SER A 65 6.93 9.64 15.26
C SER A 65 5.57 8.95 15.19
N ILE A 66 5.05 8.73 13.97
CA ILE A 66 3.80 8.00 13.72
C ILE A 66 3.88 6.59 14.30
N ALA A 67 4.95 5.84 14.00
CA ALA A 67 5.12 4.47 14.50
C ALA A 67 5.16 4.41 16.04
N MET A 68 5.88 5.33 16.69
CA MET A 68 5.93 5.43 18.15
C MET A 68 4.56 5.77 18.76
N ARG A 69 3.82 6.70 18.15
CA ARG A 69 2.45 7.06 18.60
C ARG A 69 1.50 5.88 18.44
N PHE A 70 1.58 5.17 17.32
CA PHE A 70 0.77 3.98 17.04
C PHE A 70 0.99 2.88 18.09
N LEU A 71 2.25 2.60 18.45
CA LEU A 71 2.58 1.61 19.48
C LEU A 71 2.02 1.98 20.87
N LYS A 72 1.95 3.28 21.16
CA LYS A 72 1.48 3.82 22.44
C LYS A 72 -0.03 4.05 22.50
N ALA A 73 -0.72 4.07 21.36
CA ALA A 73 -2.16 4.35 21.32
C ALA A 73 -2.94 3.26 22.07
N ARG A 74 -3.78 3.68 23.02
CA ARG A 74 -4.66 2.82 23.82
C ARG A 74 -6.12 3.22 23.77
N THR A 75 -6.43 4.42 23.25
CA THR A 75 -7.80 4.95 23.21
C THR A 75 -8.22 5.30 21.77
N PRO A 76 -9.53 5.35 21.48
CA PRO A 76 -10.05 5.81 20.20
C PRO A 76 -9.53 7.20 19.80
N GLU A 77 -9.40 8.12 20.75
CA GLU A 77 -8.91 9.49 20.57
C GLU A 77 -7.46 9.52 20.08
N GLN A 78 -6.60 8.72 20.72
CA GLN A 78 -5.20 8.62 20.32
C GLN A 78 -5.08 7.98 18.94
N ARG A 79 -5.87 6.94 18.69
CA ARG A 79 -5.86 6.22 17.42
C ARG A 79 -6.35 7.10 16.27
N ALA A 80 -7.47 7.80 16.46
CA ALA A 80 -8.03 8.73 15.48
C ALA A 80 -7.02 9.80 15.07
N ALA A 81 -6.32 10.41 16.02
CA ALA A 81 -5.31 11.42 15.72
C ALA A 81 -4.17 10.89 14.83
N ILE A 82 -3.78 9.63 15.03
CA ILE A 82 -2.72 8.98 14.24
C ILE A 82 -3.25 8.59 12.87
N ASP A 83 -4.44 7.99 12.80
CA ASP A 83 -5.04 7.57 11.54
C ASP A 83 -5.22 8.78 10.62
N LEU A 84 -5.71 9.93 11.12
CA LEU A 84 -5.80 11.15 10.32
C LEU A 84 -4.45 11.59 9.73
N ASP A 85 -3.38 11.59 10.53
CA ASP A 85 -2.04 11.99 10.08
C ASP A 85 -1.43 11.00 9.08
N THR A 86 -1.94 9.76 9.03
CA THR A 86 -1.51 8.75 8.06
C THR A 86 -2.40 8.68 6.82
N HIS A 87 -3.68 9.01 6.97
CA HIS A 87 -4.69 8.91 5.92
C HIS A 87 -4.70 10.14 5.00
N TYR A 88 -4.47 11.33 5.55
CA TYR A 88 -4.72 12.58 4.83
C TYR A 88 -3.49 13.49 4.76
N SER A 89 -3.42 14.33 3.73
CA SER A 89 -2.45 15.43 3.70
C SER A 89 -2.74 16.50 4.77
N GLN A 90 -1.68 17.19 5.22
CA GLN A 90 -1.82 18.28 6.18
C GLN A 90 -2.71 19.42 5.63
N GLU A 91 -2.51 19.78 4.36
CA GLU A 91 -3.33 20.77 3.64
C GLU A 91 -4.83 20.43 3.73
N TYR A 92 -5.19 19.18 3.43
CA TYR A 92 -6.59 18.73 3.49
C TYR A 92 -7.16 18.75 4.91
N LEU A 93 -6.36 18.44 5.92
CA LEU A 93 -6.79 18.44 7.31
C LEU A 93 -6.96 19.86 7.89
N GLU A 94 -6.16 20.82 7.43
CA GLU A 94 -6.16 22.20 7.94
C GLU A 94 -7.22 23.10 7.28
N GLU A 95 -7.77 22.69 6.14
CA GLU A 95 -8.84 23.42 5.46
C GLU A 95 -10.07 23.65 6.38
N LEU A 96 -10.63 24.85 6.32
CA LEU A 96 -11.86 25.21 7.02
C LEU A 96 -13.08 24.73 6.23
N VAL A 97 -13.92 23.92 6.88
CA VAL A 97 -15.23 23.49 6.41
C VAL A 97 -16.28 24.14 7.31
N GLY A 98 -16.85 25.25 6.84
CA GLY A 98 -17.67 26.13 7.66
C GLY A 98 -16.84 26.82 8.74
N GLN A 99 -17.15 26.56 10.01
CA GLN A 99 -16.45 27.18 11.16
C GLN A 99 -15.37 26.28 11.78
N LYS A 100 -15.17 25.07 11.25
CA LYS A 100 -14.30 24.06 11.83
C LYS A 100 -13.25 23.61 10.82
N THR A 101 -12.06 23.24 11.27
CA THR A 101 -11.10 22.56 10.40
C THR A 101 -11.62 21.17 10.06
N ARG A 102 -11.31 20.69 8.85
CA ARG A 102 -11.66 19.33 8.44
C ARG A 102 -11.09 18.29 9.40
N ARG A 103 -9.87 18.52 9.93
CA ARG A 103 -9.27 17.71 11.01
C ARG A 103 -10.22 17.53 12.18
N SER A 104 -10.81 18.61 12.68
CA SER A 104 -11.69 18.55 13.86
C SER A 104 -12.98 17.78 13.58
N ILE A 105 -13.51 17.88 12.36
CA ILE A 105 -14.72 17.15 11.93
C ILE A 105 -14.40 15.66 11.83
N LEU A 106 -13.39 15.30 11.02
CA LEU A 106 -12.98 13.91 10.81
C LEU A 106 -12.51 13.24 12.10
N TYR A 107 -11.87 13.99 13.00
CA TYR A 107 -11.45 13.47 14.30
C TYR A 107 -12.64 12.96 15.11
N GLN A 108 -13.73 13.72 15.17
CA GLN A 108 -14.94 13.30 15.87
C GLN A 108 -15.58 12.07 15.21
N GLU A 109 -15.59 12.03 13.87
CA GLU A 109 -16.11 10.88 13.12
C GLU A 109 -15.27 9.61 13.37
N TYR A 110 -13.94 9.71 13.37
CA TYR A 110 -13.04 8.59 13.65
C TYR A 110 -13.18 8.10 15.08
N VAL A 111 -13.21 9.01 16.07
CA VAL A 111 -13.42 8.65 17.47
C VAL A 111 -14.74 7.93 17.64
N LYS A 112 -15.83 8.46 17.05
CA LYS A 112 -17.15 7.81 17.08
C LYS A 112 -17.12 6.43 16.43
N GLY A 113 -16.54 6.32 15.24
CA GLY A 113 -16.42 5.07 14.50
C GLY A 113 -15.68 4.00 15.31
N ILE A 114 -14.46 4.30 15.74
CA ILE A 114 -13.62 3.40 16.54
C ILE A 114 -14.30 3.02 17.87
N SER A 115 -14.98 3.97 18.51
CA SER A 115 -15.70 3.70 19.77
C SER A 115 -16.89 2.76 19.55
N SER A 116 -17.55 2.84 18.40
CA SER A 116 -18.71 2.00 18.06
C SER A 116 -18.33 0.59 17.61
N THR A 117 -17.26 0.45 16.82
CA THR A 117 -16.82 -0.85 16.28
C THR A 117 -15.80 -1.56 17.16
N GLY A 118 -15.21 -0.83 18.10
CA GLY A 118 -14.01 -1.25 18.82
C GLY A 118 -12.74 -1.08 17.99
N MET A 119 -11.60 -1.15 18.68
CA MET A 119 -10.28 -1.19 18.05
C MET A 119 -10.11 -2.50 17.27
N GLN A 120 -9.39 -2.43 16.15
CA GLN A 120 -8.99 -3.62 15.40
C GLN A 120 -8.27 -4.63 16.32
N SER A 121 -8.63 -5.91 16.21
CA SER A 121 -7.97 -6.97 16.96
C SER A 121 -6.50 -7.09 16.55
N SER A 122 -5.64 -7.50 17.49
CA SER A 122 -4.20 -7.69 17.18
C SER A 122 -4.00 -8.74 16.09
N TYR A 123 -4.78 -9.82 16.09
CA TYR A 123 -4.70 -10.86 15.05
C TYR A 123 -5.11 -10.33 13.67
N GLY A 124 -6.13 -9.47 13.59
CA GLY A 124 -6.53 -8.84 12.34
C GLY A 124 -5.45 -7.90 11.80
N PHE A 125 -4.85 -7.11 12.68
CA PHE A 125 -3.75 -6.23 12.33
C PHE A 125 -2.51 -7.01 11.88
N ASP A 126 -2.07 -8.00 12.66
CA ASP A 126 -0.92 -8.85 12.36
C ASP A 126 -1.12 -9.61 11.04
N GLY A 127 -2.35 -10.07 10.77
CA GLY A 127 -2.74 -10.71 9.52
C GLY A 127 -2.61 -9.78 8.30
N GLN A 128 -3.04 -8.52 8.42
CA GLN A 128 -2.91 -7.52 7.35
C GLN A 128 -1.44 -7.18 7.09
N ILE A 129 -0.65 -6.96 8.14
CA ILE A 129 0.80 -6.72 8.01
C ILE A 129 1.48 -7.90 7.33
N ASN A 130 1.19 -9.12 7.77
CA ASN A 130 1.74 -10.32 7.16
C ASN A 130 1.31 -10.48 5.69
N ALA A 131 0.05 -10.17 5.35
CA ALA A 131 -0.43 -10.22 3.97
C ALA A 131 0.34 -9.24 3.07
N CYS A 132 0.50 -7.99 3.50
CA CYS A 132 1.29 -6.99 2.77
C CYS A 132 2.78 -7.38 2.68
N TRP A 133 3.36 -7.92 3.75
CA TRP A 133 4.76 -8.33 3.81
C TRP A 133 5.09 -9.56 2.96
N THR A 134 4.16 -10.50 2.87
CA THR A 134 4.35 -11.73 2.07
C THR A 134 3.87 -11.57 0.63
N HIS A 135 3.20 -10.46 0.31
CA HIS A 135 2.80 -10.14 -1.05
C HIS A 135 4.02 -9.94 -1.96
N LYS A 136 3.92 -10.52 -3.16
CA LYS A 136 4.86 -10.34 -4.26
C LYS A 136 4.14 -10.61 -5.57
N MET A 137 4.55 -9.93 -6.63
CA MET A 137 4.15 -10.24 -8.01
C MET A 137 5.31 -10.90 -8.74
N SER A 138 5.12 -12.10 -9.27
CA SER A 138 6.12 -12.76 -10.11
C SER A 138 6.19 -12.08 -11.49
N HIS A 139 7.27 -12.35 -12.22
CA HIS A 139 7.37 -11.91 -13.62
C HIS A 139 6.22 -12.48 -14.46
N THR A 140 5.88 -13.76 -14.28
CA THR A 140 4.78 -14.42 -15.00
C THR A 140 3.42 -13.80 -14.72
N GLU A 141 3.16 -13.36 -13.48
CA GLU A 141 1.92 -12.68 -13.12
C GLU A 141 1.82 -11.29 -13.73
N LEU A 142 2.94 -10.55 -13.77
CA LEU A 142 3.00 -9.24 -14.43
C LEU A 142 2.85 -9.37 -15.95
N GLU A 143 3.50 -10.36 -16.57
CA GLU A 143 3.33 -10.63 -18.00
C GLU A 143 1.90 -11.07 -18.35
N SER A 144 1.25 -11.86 -17.48
CA SER A 144 -0.17 -12.22 -17.64
C SER A 144 -1.05 -10.98 -17.78
N ILE A 145 -0.88 -10.00 -16.87
CA ILE A 145 -1.59 -8.71 -16.93
C ILE A 145 -1.22 -7.94 -18.21
N ARG A 146 0.05 -7.92 -18.60
CA ARG A 146 0.50 -7.16 -19.77
C ARG A 146 -0.05 -7.70 -21.09
N VAL A 147 -0.01 -9.02 -21.26
CA VAL A 147 -0.49 -9.69 -22.46
C VAL A 147 -2.01 -9.63 -22.57
N ALA A 148 -2.74 -9.62 -21.44
CA ALA A 148 -4.19 -9.49 -21.42
C ALA A 148 -4.69 -8.18 -22.07
N GLY A 149 -3.86 -7.13 -22.08
CA GLY A 149 -4.09 -5.97 -22.91
C GLY A 149 -5.16 -4.98 -22.43
N PHE A 150 -5.69 -5.13 -21.21
CA PHE A 150 -6.60 -4.14 -20.62
C PHE A 150 -5.84 -2.93 -20.04
N PRO A 151 -6.44 -1.73 -20.03
CA PRO A 151 -5.80 -0.55 -19.46
C PRO A 151 -5.73 -0.65 -17.93
N VAL A 152 -4.64 -0.11 -17.39
CA VAL A 152 -4.38 0.00 -15.95
C VAL A 152 -4.17 1.46 -15.58
N SER A 153 -4.78 1.92 -14.48
CA SER A 153 -4.55 3.25 -13.90
C SER A 153 -3.97 3.12 -12.50
N VAL A 154 -2.77 3.64 -12.29
CA VAL A 154 -2.12 3.70 -10.98
C VAL A 154 -2.28 5.13 -10.45
N ILE A 155 -3.17 5.31 -9.48
CA ILE A 155 -3.57 6.62 -8.96
C ILE A 155 -3.01 6.78 -7.54
N HIS A 156 -2.19 7.80 -7.30
CA HIS A 156 -1.42 7.87 -6.05
C HIS A 156 -1.32 9.29 -5.49
N GLY A 157 -1.45 9.40 -4.17
CA GLY A 157 -1.25 10.66 -3.45
C GLY A 157 0.23 10.97 -3.21
N ARG A 158 0.71 12.14 -3.62
CA ARG A 158 2.13 12.54 -3.48
C ARG A 158 2.62 12.60 -2.02
N HIS A 159 1.72 12.75 -1.06
CA HIS A 159 2.00 12.89 0.37
C HIS A 159 1.68 11.61 1.16
N ASP A 160 1.50 10.48 0.47
CA ASP A 160 1.25 9.20 1.11
C ASP A 160 2.48 8.74 1.94
N VAL A 161 2.28 8.66 3.26
CA VAL A 161 3.29 8.23 4.23
C VAL A 161 3.23 6.74 4.54
N ILE A 162 2.17 6.05 4.10
CA ILE A 162 1.99 4.60 4.28
C ILE A 162 2.57 3.87 3.08
N ALA A 163 2.08 4.19 1.88
CA ALA A 163 2.49 3.58 0.62
C ALA A 163 3.31 4.59 -0.19
N GLN A 164 4.63 4.42 -0.21
CA GLN A 164 5.49 5.41 -0.85
C GLN A 164 5.27 5.46 -2.37
N MET A 165 5.09 6.66 -2.91
CA MET A 165 4.81 6.88 -4.34
C MET A 165 5.88 6.28 -5.28
N CYS A 166 7.14 6.19 -4.86
CA CYS A 166 8.20 5.57 -5.68
C CYS A 166 7.88 4.11 -6.02
N HIS A 167 7.26 3.36 -5.12
CA HIS A 167 6.88 1.96 -5.33
C HIS A 167 5.68 1.84 -6.28
N ALA A 168 4.73 2.75 -6.20
CA ALA A 168 3.65 2.84 -7.18
C ALA A 168 4.17 3.15 -8.60
N LYS A 169 5.13 4.07 -8.72
CA LYS A 169 5.80 4.36 -10.01
C LYS A 169 6.52 3.13 -10.56
N GLN A 170 7.27 2.41 -9.71
CA GLN A 170 7.94 1.16 -10.10
C GLN A 170 6.95 0.09 -10.55
N LEU A 171 5.80 -0.05 -9.87
CA LEU A 171 4.74 -0.97 -10.29
C LEU A 171 4.15 -0.57 -11.64
N ALA A 172 3.87 0.72 -11.84
CA ALA A 172 3.38 1.24 -13.12
C ALA A 172 4.38 0.97 -14.26
N GLU A 173 5.68 1.19 -14.02
CA GLU A 173 6.76 0.87 -14.98
C GLU A 173 6.82 -0.63 -15.31
N LYS A 174 6.67 -1.51 -14.31
CA LYS A 174 6.61 -2.97 -14.51
C LYS A 174 5.41 -3.41 -15.36
N LEU A 175 4.33 -2.63 -15.38
CA LEU A 175 3.10 -2.88 -16.12
C LEU A 175 3.04 -2.14 -17.47
N TYR A 176 4.12 -1.50 -17.91
CA TYR A 176 4.19 -0.87 -19.23
C TYR A 176 3.93 -1.90 -20.36
N PRO A 177 3.16 -1.56 -21.42
CA PRO A 177 2.53 -0.27 -21.71
C PRO A 177 1.10 -0.14 -21.16
N CYS A 178 0.60 -1.10 -20.38
CA CYS A 178 -0.80 -1.12 -19.94
C CYS A 178 -1.12 -0.04 -18.91
N ALA A 179 -0.12 0.40 -18.13
CA ALA A 179 -0.31 1.31 -17.01
C ALA A 179 -0.15 2.79 -17.37
N ARG A 180 -1.03 3.62 -16.80
CA ARG A 180 -0.92 5.08 -16.71
C ARG A 180 -0.72 5.46 -15.24
N MET A 181 0.22 6.34 -14.96
CA MET A 181 0.44 6.90 -13.61
C MET A 181 -0.34 8.21 -13.45
N VAL A 182 -1.14 8.35 -12.40
CA VAL A 182 -1.88 9.56 -12.06
C VAL A 182 -1.44 10.02 -10.67
N GLU A 183 -0.66 11.10 -10.62
CA GLU A 183 -0.11 11.66 -9.38
C GLU A 183 -0.97 12.82 -8.89
N LEU A 184 -1.55 12.70 -7.70
CA LEU A 184 -2.48 13.68 -7.15
C LEU A 184 -1.96 14.33 -5.87
N ASN A 185 -2.42 15.54 -5.59
CA ASN A 185 -2.08 16.26 -4.36
C ASN A 185 -2.85 15.70 -3.16
N GLY A 186 -2.42 14.61 -2.56
CA GLY A 186 -3.10 14.03 -1.39
C GLY A 186 -2.26 12.98 -0.67
N GLY A 187 -2.79 12.48 0.44
CA GLY A 187 -2.22 11.42 1.26
C GLY A 187 -2.65 10.01 0.84
N HIS A 188 -2.80 9.13 1.82
CA HIS A 188 -3.12 7.72 1.58
C HIS A 188 -4.58 7.51 1.12
N LEU A 189 -5.52 8.33 1.58
CA LEU A 189 -6.92 8.32 1.16
C LEU A 189 -7.17 9.36 0.05
N VAL A 190 -6.41 9.26 -1.04
CA VAL A 190 -6.44 10.25 -2.14
C VAL A 190 -7.82 10.37 -2.79
N SER A 191 -8.63 9.31 -2.77
CA SER A 191 -10.01 9.30 -3.25
C SER A 191 -10.95 10.18 -2.43
N HIS A 192 -10.63 10.41 -1.15
CA HIS A 192 -11.38 11.32 -0.29
C HIS A 192 -10.93 12.77 -0.50
N GLU A 193 -9.62 13.00 -0.74
CA GLU A 193 -9.07 14.35 -0.86
C GLU A 193 -9.26 14.98 -2.24
N ARG A 194 -9.29 14.13 -3.28
CA ARG A 194 -9.33 14.51 -4.69
C ARG A 194 -10.39 13.69 -5.42
N THR A 195 -11.61 13.71 -4.87
CA THR A 195 -12.72 12.88 -5.33
C THR A 195 -13.02 13.13 -6.81
N GLU A 196 -13.04 14.38 -7.25
CA GLU A 196 -13.31 14.75 -8.63
C GLU A 196 -12.24 14.23 -9.59
N GLU A 197 -10.96 14.36 -9.24
CA GLU A 197 -9.85 13.90 -10.07
C GLU A 197 -9.74 12.38 -10.11
N VAL A 198 -9.95 11.70 -8.97
CA VAL A 198 -10.00 10.23 -8.92
C VAL A 198 -11.17 9.72 -9.75
N ASN A 199 -12.37 10.26 -9.58
CA ASN A 199 -13.54 9.85 -10.37
C ASN A 199 -13.32 10.08 -11.86
N ARG A 200 -12.70 11.20 -12.24
CA ARG A 200 -12.36 11.48 -13.64
C ARG A 200 -11.39 10.44 -14.19
N ALA A 201 -10.33 10.10 -13.46
CA ALA A 201 -9.36 9.08 -13.86
C ALA A 201 -9.99 7.69 -13.99
N LEU A 202 -10.94 7.34 -13.11
CA LEU A 202 -11.69 6.07 -13.20
C LEU A 202 -12.64 6.05 -14.41
N ILE A 203 -13.35 7.14 -14.68
CA ILE A 203 -14.24 7.25 -15.85
C ILE A 203 -13.42 7.16 -17.15
N GLU A 204 -12.27 7.84 -17.21
CA GLU A 204 -11.36 7.76 -18.35
C GLU A 204 -10.84 6.33 -18.57
N LEU A 205 -10.49 5.62 -17.49
CA LEU A 205 -10.06 4.22 -17.54
C LEU A 205 -11.16 3.31 -18.10
N ILE A 206 -12.39 3.46 -17.61
CA ILE A 206 -13.55 2.68 -18.10
C ILE A 206 -13.77 2.95 -19.58
N LYS A 207 -13.79 4.22 -20.01
CA LYS A 207 -13.94 4.59 -21.42
C LYS A 207 -12.82 4.02 -22.30
N ALA A 208 -11.58 4.04 -21.81
CA ALA A 208 -10.43 3.50 -22.50
C ALA A 208 -10.48 1.97 -22.67
N SER A 209 -11.15 1.24 -21.77
CA SER A 209 -11.33 -0.21 -21.95
C SER A 209 -12.41 -0.58 -22.96
N GLN A 210 -13.37 0.31 -23.20
CA GLN A 210 -14.45 0.12 -24.17
C GLN A 210 -14.04 0.56 -25.58
N SER A 211 -13.17 1.56 -25.64
CA SER A 211 -12.61 2.08 -26.88
C SER A 211 -11.37 1.26 -27.21
N MET A 212 -11.15 0.86 -28.46
CA MET A 212 -9.96 0.09 -28.89
C MET A 212 -8.67 0.96 -28.87
N VAL A 213 -8.44 1.69 -27.79
CA VAL A 213 -7.27 2.55 -27.56
C VAL A 213 -6.06 1.64 -27.47
N LYS A 214 -5.03 1.94 -28.27
CA LYS A 214 -3.77 1.23 -28.16
C LYS A 214 -3.15 1.57 -26.81
N LEU A 215 -2.67 0.57 -26.09
CA LEU A 215 -2.09 0.78 -24.75
C LEU A 215 -0.92 1.77 -24.74
N HIS A 216 -0.18 1.87 -25.85
CA HIS A 216 0.86 2.89 -26.03
C HIS A 216 0.32 4.33 -26.04
N ASP A 217 -0.92 4.54 -26.48
CA ASP A 217 -1.60 5.84 -26.43
C ASP A 217 -2.27 6.06 -25.07
N TRP A 218 -2.56 4.98 -24.33
CA TRP A 218 -3.07 5.05 -22.96
C TRP A 218 -1.99 5.47 -21.95
N THR A 219 -0.80 4.87 -22.01
CA THR A 219 0.25 5.14 -21.02
C THR A 219 0.85 6.54 -21.13
N ASN A 220 1.21 7.12 -19.98
CA ASN A 220 2.04 8.33 -19.90
C ASN A 220 3.47 8.02 -19.44
N LEU A 221 3.85 6.74 -19.42
CA LEU A 221 5.18 6.28 -19.03
C LEU A 221 6.07 6.16 -20.27
N SER A 222 7.37 6.38 -20.09
CA SER A 222 8.35 6.17 -21.16
C SER A 222 8.82 4.72 -21.20
N ASN A 223 9.09 4.22 -22.41
CA ASN A 223 9.69 2.89 -22.59
C ASN A 223 11.16 2.92 -22.13
N LYS A 224 11.41 2.71 -20.84
CA LYS A 224 12.78 2.63 -20.30
C LYS A 224 13.50 1.34 -20.68
N SER A 225 12.85 0.40 -21.36
CA SER A 225 13.45 -0.91 -21.68
C SER A 225 14.54 -0.91 -22.75
N ASN A 226 14.89 0.22 -23.37
CA ASN A 226 15.99 0.27 -24.38
C ASN A 226 16.92 1.51 -24.33
N GLY A 227 16.89 2.34 -23.29
CA GLY A 227 17.39 3.73 -23.40
C GLY A 227 18.27 4.30 -22.29
N SER A 228 18.92 3.51 -21.42
CA SER A 228 19.89 4.08 -20.45
C SER A 228 21.21 3.31 -20.42
N LYS A 229 21.93 3.37 -21.55
CA LYS A 229 23.40 3.35 -21.56
C LYS A 229 23.89 4.78 -21.83
N SER A 230 24.01 5.58 -20.78
CA SER A 230 24.91 6.75 -20.72
C SER A 230 25.04 7.09 -19.23
N THR A 231 26.18 6.87 -18.56
CA THR A 231 27.48 7.45 -18.88
C THR A 231 28.59 6.50 -18.44
N ARG A 232 29.61 6.33 -19.28
CA ARG A 232 30.86 5.64 -18.95
C ARG A 232 31.52 6.28 -17.73
N ILE A 233 31.66 5.53 -16.65
CA ILE A 233 32.91 5.51 -15.88
C ILE A 233 33.43 4.07 -16.01
N SER A 234 34.17 3.83 -17.08
CA SER A 234 35.00 2.65 -17.21
C SER A 234 36.27 2.88 -16.41
N LEU A 235 36.44 2.14 -15.31
CA LEU A 235 37.67 1.44 -14.92
C LEU A 235 37.50 1.02 -13.46
N TRP A 236 37.21 -0.27 -13.21
CA TRP A 236 37.91 -1.15 -12.25
C TRP A 236 37.18 -2.49 -12.10
N LYS A 237 37.82 -3.52 -12.67
CA LYS A 237 37.97 -4.89 -12.15
C LYS A 237 36.73 -5.76 -11.91
N ALA A 238 36.51 -6.63 -12.89
CA ALA A 238 35.80 -7.91 -12.83
C ALA A 238 36.46 -8.97 -11.90
N VAL A 239 37.01 -8.56 -10.75
CA VAL A 239 37.56 -9.48 -9.72
C VAL A 239 36.88 -9.24 -8.35
N SER A 240 35.85 -8.40 -8.30
CA SER A 240 35.16 -7.97 -7.07
C SER A 240 33.75 -8.58 -6.89
N SER A 241 33.20 -9.22 -7.93
CA SER A 241 31.77 -9.59 -7.97
C SER A 241 31.38 -10.75 -7.06
N SER A 242 32.25 -11.75 -6.81
CA SER A 242 31.90 -12.83 -5.87
C SER A 242 31.98 -12.38 -4.41
N PHE A 243 32.99 -11.58 -4.06
CA PHE A 243 33.17 -11.06 -2.70
C PHE A 243 32.09 -10.06 -2.30
N ILE A 244 31.65 -9.18 -3.21
CA ILE A 244 30.57 -8.22 -2.92
C ILE A 244 29.23 -8.95 -2.76
N VAL A 245 28.90 -9.92 -3.61
CA VAL A 245 27.64 -10.68 -3.50
C VAL A 245 27.61 -11.50 -2.21
N GLU A 246 28.71 -12.15 -1.86
CA GLU A 246 28.81 -12.91 -0.61
C GLU A 246 28.76 -12.01 0.63
N SER A 247 29.38 -10.82 0.57
CA SER A 247 29.34 -9.84 1.65
C SER A 247 27.96 -9.20 1.82
N VAL A 248 27.25 -8.92 0.72
CA VAL A 248 25.86 -8.42 0.74
C VAL A 248 24.91 -9.49 1.26
N GLN A 249 25.11 -10.76 0.90
CA GLN A 249 24.31 -11.87 1.42
C GLN A 249 24.58 -12.11 2.92
N LYS A 250 25.84 -12.04 3.37
CA LYS A 250 26.20 -12.10 4.80
C LYS A 250 25.63 -10.91 5.57
N LEU A 251 25.64 -9.71 4.99
CA LEU A 251 25.02 -8.52 5.58
C LEU A 251 23.49 -8.66 5.65
N HIS A 252 22.85 -9.22 4.62
CA HIS A 252 21.42 -9.48 4.62
C HIS A 252 21.03 -10.52 5.68
N ILE A 253 21.77 -11.63 5.79
CA ILE A 253 21.56 -12.64 6.84
C ILE A 253 21.80 -12.03 8.23
N PHE A 254 22.84 -11.21 8.39
CA PHE A 254 23.12 -10.49 9.63
C PHE A 254 22.00 -9.52 10.01
N LEU A 255 21.45 -8.77 9.05
CA LEU A 255 20.34 -7.85 9.28
C LEU A 255 19.03 -8.59 9.61
N VAL A 256 18.74 -9.72 8.95
CA VAL A 256 17.61 -10.59 9.29
C VAL A 256 17.77 -11.18 10.69
N TYR A 257 18.98 -11.59 11.07
CA TYR A 257 19.29 -12.09 12.41
C TYR A 257 19.18 -10.99 13.47
N LEU A 258 19.69 -9.79 13.19
CA LEU A 258 19.61 -8.63 14.08
C LEU A 258 18.17 -8.16 14.26
N PHE A 259 17.37 -8.17 13.19
CA PHE A 259 15.94 -7.85 13.25
C PHE A 259 15.15 -8.93 13.97
N GLY A 260 15.46 -10.21 13.73
CA GLY A 260 14.91 -11.33 14.48
C GLY A 260 15.21 -11.25 15.98
N LEU A 261 16.43 -10.88 16.36
CA LEU A 261 16.82 -10.60 17.74
C LEU A 261 16.06 -9.40 18.31
N PHE A 262 15.83 -8.36 17.53
CA PHE A 262 15.06 -7.20 17.96
C PHE A 262 13.59 -7.56 18.20
N VAL A 263 12.97 -8.32 17.30
CA VAL A 263 11.60 -8.84 17.43
C VAL A 263 11.50 -9.81 18.61
N PHE A 264 12.48 -10.67 18.80
CA PHE A 264 12.53 -11.62 19.91
C PHE A 264 12.70 -10.92 21.25
N ALA A 265 13.65 -9.99 21.37
CA ALA A 265 13.85 -9.18 22.56
C ALA A 265 12.62 -8.30 22.86
N PHE A 266 11.96 -7.79 21.81
CA PHE A 266 10.72 -7.02 21.91
C PHE A 266 9.55 -7.88 22.42
N GLU A 267 9.37 -9.10 21.90
CA GLU A 267 8.37 -10.05 22.40
C GLU A 267 8.66 -10.49 23.84
N HIS A 268 9.93 -10.70 24.19
CA HIS A 268 10.31 -11.08 25.54
C HIS A 268 10.09 -9.93 26.54
N LEU A 269 10.41 -8.70 26.15
CA LEU A 269 10.14 -7.50 26.95
C LEU A 269 8.63 -7.28 27.09
N ARG A 270 7.86 -7.44 26.01
CA ARG A 270 6.39 -7.38 26.02
C ARG A 270 5.77 -8.40 26.98
N ARG A 271 6.30 -9.63 27.02
CA ARG A 271 5.85 -10.69 27.94
C ARG A 271 6.23 -10.40 29.39
N CYS A 272 7.43 -9.88 29.64
CA CYS A 272 7.85 -9.45 30.98
C CYS A 272 6.97 -8.31 31.51
N VAL A 273 6.68 -7.30 30.68
CA VAL A 273 5.78 -6.19 31.04
C VAL A 273 4.36 -6.68 31.33
N ARG A 274 3.85 -7.68 30.58
CA ARG A 274 2.55 -8.31 30.86
C ARG A 274 2.54 -9.10 32.18
N ARG A 275 3.65 -9.72 32.57
CA ARG A 275 3.77 -10.42 33.87
C ARG A 275 3.88 -9.46 35.06
N LEU A 276 4.40 -8.25 34.85
CA LEU A 276 4.57 -7.23 35.88
C LEU A 276 3.31 -6.39 36.15
N ASN A 277 2.31 -6.46 35.26
CA ASN A 277 1.00 -5.84 35.46
C ASN A 277 -0.02 -6.90 35.86
N PRO A 278 -0.25 -7.17 37.16
CA PRO A 278 -1.31 -8.08 37.57
C PRO A 278 -2.67 -7.56 37.07
N VAL A 279 -3.42 -8.45 36.45
CA VAL A 279 -4.82 -8.21 36.07
C VAL A 279 -5.58 -7.91 37.36
N ARG A 280 -6.06 -6.67 37.53
CA ARG A 280 -7.01 -6.34 38.60
C ARG A 280 -8.34 -7.02 38.26
N VAL A 281 -8.58 -8.18 38.88
CA VAL A 281 -9.91 -8.78 38.93
C VAL A 281 -10.71 -7.96 39.93
N GLY A 282 -11.65 -7.15 39.44
CA GLY A 282 -12.61 -6.46 40.29
C GLY A 282 -13.52 -7.48 40.96
N SER A 283 -13.63 -7.40 42.28
CA SER A 283 -14.60 -8.17 43.06
C SER A 283 -16.02 -7.76 42.65
N ALA A 284 -16.75 -8.66 42.01
CA ALA A 284 -18.21 -8.57 41.95
C ALA A 284 -18.73 -8.73 43.38
N LEU A 285 -19.29 -7.65 43.94
CA LEU A 285 -20.05 -7.66 45.18
C LEU A 285 -21.49 -8.04 44.85
N SER A 286 -21.96 -9.08 45.55
CA SER A 286 -23.32 -9.35 46.08
C SER A 286 -24.52 -8.67 45.40
#